data_AF-A0A822H5C6-F1
#
_entry.id   AF-A0A822H5C6-F1
#
_cell.length_a   1.000
_cell.length_b   1.000
_cell.length_c   1.000
_cell.angle_alpha   90.00
_cell.angle_beta   90.00
_cell.angle_gamma   90.00
#
_symmetry.space_group_name_H-M   'P 1'
#
loop_
_entity.id
_entity.type
_entity.pdbx_description
1 polymer ?
#
loop_
_entity_poly.entity_id
_entity_poly.type
_entity_poly.pdbx_seq_one_letter_code
_entity_poly.pdbx_strand_id
1 'polypeptide(L)'
;MATSKNQSPQILSSRKSVHESMNSNFESFACLWLDQNVNSTDDNLQTQKKLRQVINHLRTFDRSDECEQYIRKITREKVVLIVSGSLGRQIVPRLHDLPQFSACYVFCQDQKGNEQWANKYHKV
;
A
#
# COMPACT_ATOMS: atom_id res chain seq x y z
N MET A 1 -50.02 -19.29 57.11
CA MET A 1 -49.67 -19.18 55.67
C MET A 1 -48.18 -18.86 55.60
N ALA A 2 -47.28 -19.83 55.38
CA ALA A 2 -46.90 -20.43 54.08
C ALA A 2 -46.46 -19.32 53.09
N THR A 3 -45.25 -19.25 52.53
CA THR A 3 -44.14 -20.20 52.31
C THR A 3 -42.88 -19.42 51.89
N SER A 4 -41.70 -19.97 52.21
CA SER A 4 -40.38 -19.58 51.70
C SER A 4 -40.20 -19.91 50.21
N LYS A 5 -39.34 -19.17 49.49
CA LYS A 5 -38.46 -19.68 48.39
C LYS A 5 -37.44 -18.62 47.91
N ASN A 6 -36.25 -18.67 48.53
CA ASN A 6 -34.92 -18.81 47.92
C ASN A 6 -34.70 -18.44 46.42
N GLN A 7 -33.74 -17.54 46.13
CA GLN A 7 -32.57 -17.81 45.27
C GLN A 7 -31.51 -16.68 45.28
N SER A 8 -30.25 -17.06 45.48
CA SER A 8 -29.05 -16.19 45.55
C SER A 8 -28.39 -15.93 44.17
N PRO A 9 -27.16 -15.39 44.12
CA PRO A 9 -26.79 -14.07 43.62
C PRO A 9 -26.30 -14.07 42.16
N GLN A 10 -26.29 -12.91 41.49
CA GLN A 10 -25.50 -12.76 40.25
C GLN A 10 -24.49 -11.63 40.39
N ILE A 11 -23.26 -12.07 40.61
CA ILE A 11 -22.02 -11.31 40.52
C ILE A 11 -21.88 -10.82 39.08
N LEU A 12 -22.09 -9.54 38.81
CA LEU A 12 -21.60 -8.94 37.56
C LEU A 12 -20.11 -8.65 37.74
N SER A 13 -19.35 -9.74 37.62
CA SER A 13 -17.89 -9.73 37.64
C SER A 13 -17.38 -8.84 36.51
N SER A 14 -16.46 -7.95 36.88
CA SER A 14 -15.70 -7.10 35.98
C SER A 14 -14.96 -7.94 34.96
N ARG A 15 -15.53 -8.11 33.76
CA ARG A 15 -14.71 -8.41 32.58
C ARG A 15 -14.11 -7.09 32.11
N LYS A 16 -13.03 -6.65 32.78
CA LYS A 16 -12.02 -5.87 32.08
C LYS A 16 -11.57 -6.78 30.93
N SER A 17 -12.02 -6.46 29.72
CA SER A 17 -11.50 -7.08 28.51
C SER A 17 -10.01 -6.82 28.54
N VAL A 18 -9.24 -7.87 28.82
CA VAL A 18 -7.81 -7.94 28.54
C VAL A 18 -7.70 -8.02 27.01
N HIS A 19 -7.93 -6.90 26.36
CA HIS A 19 -7.30 -6.62 25.09
C HIS A 19 -6.19 -5.65 25.43
N GLU A 20 -5.10 -6.21 25.94
CA GLU A 20 -3.79 -5.60 25.83
C GLU A 20 -3.68 -5.04 24.42
N SER A 21 -3.38 -3.74 24.34
CA SER A 21 -2.99 -3.09 23.10
C SER A 21 -1.80 -3.86 22.53
N MET A 22 -2.08 -4.82 21.65
CA MET A 22 -1.12 -5.16 20.63
C MET A 22 -0.97 -3.90 19.79
N ASN A 23 -0.03 -3.04 20.17
CA ASN A 23 0.66 -2.17 19.24
C ASN A 23 1.42 -3.09 18.29
N SER A 24 0.67 -3.77 17.44
CA SER A 24 1.20 -4.53 16.36
C SER A 24 1.61 -3.46 15.35
N ASN A 25 2.90 -3.12 15.36
CA ASN A 25 3.55 -2.22 14.40
C ASN A 25 3.55 -2.87 13.01
N PHE A 26 2.41 -3.34 12.52
CA PHE A 26 2.26 -3.81 11.16
C PHE A 26 2.27 -2.59 10.25
N GLU A 27 3.37 -2.41 9.53
CA GLU A 27 3.38 -1.54 8.37
C GLU A 27 2.49 -2.17 7.29
N SER A 28 1.41 -1.47 6.92
CA SER A 28 0.59 -1.83 5.76
C SER A 28 1.23 -1.24 4.49
N PHE A 29 1.23 -2.00 3.40
CA PHE A 29 1.80 -1.57 2.12
C PHE A 29 0.71 -1.34 1.08
N ALA A 30 0.74 -0.16 0.46
CA ALA A 30 -0.02 0.17 -0.74
C ALA A 30 0.87 -0.07 -1.97
N CYS A 31 0.45 -0.97 -2.86
CA CYS A 31 1.14 -1.20 -4.13
C CYS A 31 0.44 -0.43 -5.25
N LEU A 32 1.19 0.47 -5.88
CA LEU A 32 0.71 1.34 -6.95
C LEU A 32 1.44 0.99 -8.24
N TRP A 33 0.73 1.04 -9.37
CA TRP A 33 1.35 0.94 -10.69
C TRP A 33 0.99 2.14 -11.55
N LEU A 34 2.01 2.92 -11.91
CA LEU A 34 1.92 4.08 -12.78
C LEU A 34 2.47 3.75 -14.18
N ASP A 35 1.60 3.69 -15.17
CA ASP A 35 1.96 3.52 -16.58
C ASP A 35 0.91 4.21 -17.45
N GLN A 36 1.35 5.00 -18.44
CA GLN A 36 0.45 5.75 -19.33
C GLN A 36 -0.54 4.84 -20.07
N ASN A 37 -0.16 3.58 -20.28
CA ASN A 37 -0.94 2.57 -20.96
C ASN A 37 -1.44 1.48 -20.02
N VAL A 38 -1.48 1.73 -18.70
CA VAL A 38 -1.76 0.70 -17.70
C VAL A 38 -3.04 -0.08 -18.02
N ASN A 39 -4.07 0.58 -18.55
CA ASN A 39 -5.36 -0.03 -18.89
C ASN A 39 -5.62 -0.20 -20.40
N SER A 40 -4.65 0.08 -21.28
CA SER A 40 -4.89 0.20 -22.73
C SER A 40 -4.24 -0.88 -23.59
N THR A 41 -3.21 -1.58 -23.11
CA THR A 41 -2.55 -2.66 -23.87
C THR A 41 -2.86 -4.03 -23.29
N ASP A 42 -2.96 -5.04 -24.16
CA ASP A 42 -3.18 -6.43 -23.74
C ASP A 42 -2.09 -6.90 -22.77
N ASP A 43 -0.82 -6.58 -23.04
CA ASP A 43 0.30 -6.92 -22.16
C ASP A 43 0.15 -6.31 -20.76
N ASN A 44 -0.28 -5.05 -20.66
CA ASN A 44 -0.50 -4.42 -19.35
C ASN A 44 -1.72 -5.01 -18.65
N LEU A 45 -2.80 -5.29 -19.37
CA LEU A 45 -3.99 -5.95 -18.80
C LEU A 45 -3.67 -7.36 -18.27
N GLN A 46 -2.87 -8.14 -19.00
CA GLN A 46 -2.42 -9.46 -18.55
C GLN A 46 -1.47 -9.35 -17.35
N THR A 47 -0.56 -8.39 -17.36
CA THR A 47 0.35 -8.14 -16.24
C THR A 47 -0.42 -7.69 -15.00
N GLN A 48 -1.43 -6.83 -15.14
CA GLN A 48 -2.32 -6.44 -14.04
C GLN A 48 -3.02 -7.64 -13.43
N LYS A 49 -3.55 -8.56 -14.25
CA LYS A 49 -4.19 -9.79 -13.77
C LYS A 49 -3.21 -10.63 -12.95
N LYS A 50 -1.99 -10.81 -13.43
CA LYS A 50 -0.93 -11.56 -12.71
C LYS A 50 -0.54 -10.88 -11.40
N LEU A 51 -0.34 -9.56 -11.40
CA LEU A 51 -0.02 -8.80 -10.19
C LEU A 51 -1.13 -8.91 -9.15
N ARG A 52 -2.40 -8.83 -9.56
CA ARG A 52 -3.56 -8.98 -8.66
C ARG A 52 -3.72 -10.38 -8.06
N GLN A 53 -3.09 -11.41 -8.62
CA GLN A 53 -3.07 -12.75 -8.03
C GLN A 53 -2.15 -12.83 -6.81
N VAL A 54 -1.17 -11.93 -6.70
CA VAL A 54 -0.17 -11.93 -5.63
C VAL A 54 -0.33 -10.73 -4.70
N ILE A 55 -0.88 -9.62 -5.20
CA ILE A 55 -1.02 -8.34 -4.51
C ILE A 55 -2.50 -8.07 -4.24
N ASN A 56 -2.87 -8.10 -2.95
CA ASN A 56 -4.25 -7.91 -2.49
C ASN A 56 -4.88 -6.58 -2.96
N HIS A 57 -4.11 -5.49 -2.92
CA HIS A 57 -4.60 -4.15 -3.24
C HIS A 57 -3.66 -3.42 -4.21
N LEU A 58 -3.66 -3.85 -5.47
CA LEU A 58 -3.03 -3.10 -6.56
C LEU A 58 -3.92 -1.93 -7.01
N ARG A 59 -3.40 -0.71 -6.94
CA ARG A 59 -4.03 0.48 -7.51
C ARG A 59 -3.24 0.96 -8.72
N THR A 60 -3.94 1.32 -9.80
CA THR A 60 -3.32 1.74 -11.06
C THR A 60 -3.57 3.22 -11.34
N PHE A 61 -2.63 3.84 -12.06
CA PHE A 61 -2.70 5.22 -12.52
C PHE A 61 -2.10 5.32 -13.92
N ASP A 62 -2.71 6.12 -14.78
CA ASP A 62 -2.19 6.51 -16.09
C ASP A 62 -1.63 7.94 -16.11
N ARG A 63 -1.87 8.70 -15.03
CA ARG A 63 -1.47 10.11 -14.86
C ARG A 63 -0.59 10.29 -13.64
N SER A 64 0.62 10.83 -13.85
CA SER A 64 1.62 11.05 -12.79
C SER A 64 1.11 11.96 -11.68
N ASP A 65 0.37 13.01 -12.02
CA ASP A 65 -0.10 14.00 -11.03
C ASP A 65 -1.15 13.41 -10.09
N GLU A 66 -2.03 12.54 -10.59
CA GLU A 66 -3.02 11.85 -9.77
C GLU A 66 -2.37 10.81 -8.85
N CYS A 67 -1.38 10.08 -9.37
CA CYS A 67 -0.58 9.14 -8.58
C CYS A 67 0.15 9.86 -7.44
N GLU A 68 0.83 10.98 -7.74
CA GLU A 68 1.53 11.78 -6.74
C GLU A 68 0.58 12.36 -5.67
N GLN A 69 -0.53 12.95 -6.09
CA GLN A 69 -1.53 13.47 -5.17
C GLN A 69 -2.08 12.38 -4.25
N TYR A 70 -2.26 11.16 -4.76
CA TYR A 70 -2.68 10.02 -3.97
C TYR A 70 -1.62 9.63 -2.94
N ILE A 71 -0.35 9.47 -3.35
CA ILE A 71 0.77 9.12 -2.46
C ILE A 71 0.91 10.13 -1.32
N ARG A 72 0.81 11.43 -1.62
CA ARG A 72 0.91 12.50 -0.60
C ARG A 72 -0.20 12.46 0.44
N LYS A 73 -1.37 11.89 0.12
CA LYS A 73 -2.50 11.74 1.03
C LYS A 73 -2.40 10.49 1.92
N ILE A 74 -1.51 9.55 1.60
CA ILE A 74 -1.27 8.36 2.42
C ILE A 74 -0.47 8.75 3.67
N THR A 75 -1.01 8.44 4.85
CA THR A 75 -0.41 8.77 6.15
C THR A 75 -0.07 7.56 7.01
N ARG A 76 -0.63 6.38 6.70
CA ARG A 76 -0.49 5.17 7.53
C ARG A 76 0.16 3.99 6.83
N GLU A 77 0.25 4.04 5.51
CA GLU A 77 0.77 2.94 4.69
C GLU A 77 2.11 3.33 4.06
N LYS A 78 2.96 2.33 3.85
CA LYS A 78 4.15 2.45 3.01
C LYS A 78 3.78 2.20 1.56
N VAL A 79 4.38 2.94 0.65
CA VAL A 79 4.09 2.89 -0.79
C VAL A 79 5.20 2.13 -1.49
N VAL A 80 4.80 1.12 -2.26
CA VAL A 80 5.62 0.48 -3.29
C VAL A 80 5.07 0.90 -4.64
N LEU A 81 5.91 1.53 -5.47
CA LEU A 81 5.51 2.05 -6.78
C LEU A 81 6.17 1.27 -7.91
N ILE A 82 5.37 0.58 -8.72
CA ILE A 82 5.79 0.07 -10.02
C ILE A 82 5.59 1.20 -11.04
N VAL A 83 6.59 1.52 -11.86
CA VAL A 83 6.51 2.65 -12.78
C VAL A 83 7.21 2.36 -14.11
N SER A 84 6.69 2.90 -15.21
CA SER A 84 7.43 2.88 -16.47
C SER A 84 8.68 3.78 -16.41
N GLY A 85 9.71 3.48 -17.21
CA GLY A 85 10.99 4.20 -17.16
C GLY A 85 10.86 5.72 -17.34
N SER A 86 10.05 6.17 -18.30
CA SER A 86 9.84 7.59 -18.59
C SER A 86 9.11 8.31 -17.46
N LEU A 87 8.04 7.71 -16.92
CA LEU A 87 7.27 8.28 -15.81
C LEU A 87 8.06 8.23 -14.50
N GLY A 88 8.88 7.19 -14.29
CA GLY A 88 9.75 7.04 -13.14
C GLY A 88 10.75 8.18 -13.04
N ARG A 89 11.43 8.49 -14.14
CA ARG A 89 12.37 9.63 -14.24
C ARG A 89 11.71 10.96 -13.87
N GLN A 90 10.42 11.14 -14.19
CA GLN A 90 9.67 12.36 -13.89
C GLN A 90 9.20 12.41 -12.43
N ILE A 91 8.65 11.32 -11.90
CA ILE A 91 7.91 11.35 -10.62
C ILE A 91 8.81 11.05 -9.41
N VAL A 92 9.83 10.18 -9.54
CA VAL A 92 10.70 9.79 -8.42
C VAL A 92 11.40 10.99 -7.77
N PRO A 93 11.95 11.98 -8.51
CA PRO A 93 12.56 13.16 -7.89
C PRO A 93 11.60 13.91 -6.94
N ARG A 94 10.28 13.85 -7.21
CA ARG A 94 9.25 14.54 -6.41
C ARG A 94 8.77 13.73 -5.19
N LEU A 95 9.03 12.42 -5.19
CA LEU A 95 8.53 11.48 -4.18
C LEU A 95 9.62 10.90 -3.26
N HIS A 96 10.89 10.91 -3.69
CA HIS A 96 11.94 10.13 -3.01
C HIS A 96 12.13 10.47 -1.53
N ASP A 97 11.92 11.72 -1.14
CA ASP A 97 12.03 12.19 0.25
C ASP A 97 10.79 11.91 1.12
N LEU A 98 9.69 11.44 0.53
CA LEU A 98 8.46 11.17 1.26
C LEU A 98 8.65 9.99 2.23
N PRO A 99 8.31 10.12 3.53
CA PRO A 99 8.47 9.05 4.51
C PRO A 99 7.65 7.79 4.21
N GLN A 100 6.49 7.96 3.56
CA GLN A 100 5.65 6.86 3.12
C GLN A 100 6.17 6.19 1.85
N PHE A 101 7.00 6.85 1.05
CA PHE A 101 7.53 6.25 -0.18
C PHE A 101 8.66 5.27 0.18
N SER A 102 8.42 3.97 0.01
CA SER A 102 9.29 2.92 0.52
C SER A 102 10.18 2.32 -0.55
N ALA A 103 9.61 1.99 -1.71
CA ALA A 103 10.32 1.37 -2.81
C ALA A 103 9.69 1.72 -4.15
N CYS A 104 10.49 1.67 -5.20
CA CYS A 104 10.10 1.88 -6.58
C CYS A 104 10.72 0.79 -7.45
N TYR A 105 9.92 0.22 -8.35
CA TYR A 105 10.38 -0.76 -9.33
C TYR A 105 10.12 -0.21 -10.72
N VAL A 106 11.18 -0.07 -11.50
CA VAL A 106 11.08 0.42 -12.89
C VAL A 106 10.75 -0.76 -13.82
N PHE A 107 9.53 -0.80 -14.33
CA PHE A 107 9.09 -1.75 -15.34
C PHE A 107 9.35 -1.17 -16.74
N CYS A 108 10.42 -1.62 -17.40
CA CYS A 108 10.78 -1.14 -18.73
C CYS A 108 11.52 -2.23 -19.53
N GLN A 109 11.41 -2.17 -20.86
CA GLN A 109 12.22 -3.01 -21.75
C GLN A 109 13.66 -2.50 -21.88
N ASP A 110 13.89 -1.19 -21.73
CA ASP A 110 15.22 -0.58 -21.77
C ASP A 110 15.75 -0.33 -20.36
N GLN A 111 16.42 -1.33 -19.80
CA GLN A 111 17.02 -1.23 -18.47
C GLN A 111 18.19 -0.23 -18.45
N LYS A 112 19.08 -0.26 -19.46
CA LYS A 112 20.30 0.54 -19.50
C LYS A 112 20.03 2.05 -19.54
N GLY A 113 19.00 2.47 -20.27
CA GLY A 113 18.57 3.87 -20.31
C GLY A 113 18.04 4.41 -18.98
N ASN A 114 17.63 3.52 -18.06
CA ASN A 114 17.04 3.90 -16.78
C ASN A 114 18.01 3.84 -15.59
N GLU A 115 19.05 2.99 -15.65
CA GLU A 115 20.06 2.86 -14.59
C GLU A 115 20.71 4.20 -14.23
N GLN A 116 21.01 5.05 -15.22
CA GLN A 116 21.69 6.33 -14.99
C GLN A 116 20.94 7.28 -14.04
N TRP A 117 19.60 7.28 -14.09
CA TRP A 117 18.81 8.11 -13.20
C TRP A 117 18.39 7.34 -11.95
N ALA A 118 18.09 6.03 -12.06
CA ALA A 118 17.67 5.18 -10.95
C ALA A 118 18.73 5.13 -9.86
N ASN A 119 20.01 4.97 -10.22
CA ASN A 119 21.13 4.89 -9.28
C ASN A 119 21.32 6.15 -8.40
N LYS A 120 20.64 7.26 -8.71
CA LYS A 120 20.65 8.48 -7.90
C LYS A 120 19.72 8.38 -6.69
N TYR A 121 18.82 7.39 -6.65
CA TYR A 121 17.76 7.28 -5.66
C TYR A 121 17.79 5.89 -5.01
N HIS A 122 18.15 5.82 -3.72
CA HIS A 122 18.28 4.56 -2.98
C HIS A 122 17.00 3.72 -2.85
N LYS A 123 15.84 4.28 -3.21
CA LYS A 123 14.53 3.62 -3.15
C LYS A 123 14.11 3.01 -4.50
N VAL A 124 14.91 3.18 -5.55
CA VAL A 124 14.64 2.70 -6.92
C VAL A 124 15.53 1.49 -7.22
#